data_AF-L7WBR6-F1
#
_entry.id   AF-L7WBR6-F1
#
_cell.length_a   1.000
_cell.length_b   1.000
_cell.length_c   1.000
_cell.angle_alpha   90.00
_cell.angle_beta   90.00
_cell.angle_gamma   90.00
#
_symmetry.space_group_name_H-M   'P 1'
#
loop_
_entity.id
_entity.type
_entity.pdbx_description
1 polymer ?
#
loop_
_entity_poly.entity_id
_entity_poly.type
_entity_poly.pdbx_seq_one_letter_code
_entity_poly.pdbx_strand_id
1 'polypeptide(L)'
;MKYLQRLGFVMVSLLLLSSFTTAQEKLVGKWKGQDKGDIGYLILTEDGYATFQLEDQVFGGKSFEMRGVTSKMTYEIDRSQYPNAIDFIITNTDNNKELGRMYGIIQMLSEDELQMAMNFETKERPADFSKDQIVFERMK
;
A
#
# COMPACT_ATOMS: atom_id res chain seq x y z
N MET A 1 -10.71 -26.95 -41.64
CA MET A 1 -11.35 -26.87 -40.30
C MET A 1 -10.39 -27.03 -39.10
N LYS A 2 -9.09 -27.33 -39.27
CA LYS A 2 -8.13 -27.46 -38.13
C LYS A 2 -7.73 -26.13 -37.47
N TYR A 3 -7.80 -25.01 -38.20
CA TYR A 3 -7.38 -23.70 -37.69
C TYR A 3 -8.47 -22.97 -36.90
N LEU A 4 -9.76 -23.19 -37.21
CA LEU A 4 -10.87 -22.62 -36.43
C LEU A 4 -10.94 -23.19 -35.00
N GLN A 5 -10.65 -24.48 -34.82
CA GLN A 5 -10.61 -25.10 -33.49
C GLN A 5 -9.45 -24.57 -32.62
N ARG A 6 -8.31 -24.22 -33.23
CA ARG A 6 -7.16 -23.64 -32.52
C ARG A 6 -7.40 -22.17 -32.14
N LEU A 7 -8.14 -21.40 -32.96
CA LEU A 7 -8.53 -20.03 -32.62
C LEU A 7 -9.46 -19.99 -31.41
N GLY A 8 -10.44 -20.90 -31.33
CA GLY A 8 -11.35 -20.99 -30.18
C GLY A 8 -10.61 -21.25 -28.87
N PHE A 9 -9.60 -22.13 -28.90
CA PHE A 9 -8.78 -22.41 -27.71
C PHE A 9 -7.97 -21.19 -27.25
N VAL A 10 -7.35 -20.43 -28.16
CA VAL A 10 -6.60 -19.20 -27.82
C VAL A 10 -7.53 -18.11 -27.26
N MET A 11 -8.74 -17.99 -27.81
CA MET A 11 -9.73 -17.00 -27.37
C MET A 11 -10.29 -17.30 -25.97
N VAL A 12 -10.49 -18.58 -25.64
CA VAL A 12 -10.89 -19.02 -24.29
C VAL A 12 -9.77 -18.80 -23.26
N SER A 13 -8.50 -18.99 -23.65
CA SER A 13 -7.34 -18.69 -22.78
C SER A 13 -7.20 -17.20 -22.46
N LEU A 14 -7.52 -16.31 -23.41
CA LEU A 14 -7.41 -14.85 -23.21
C LEU A 14 -8.47 -14.30 -22.24
N LEU A 15 -9.66 -14.89 -22.21
CA LEU A 15 -10.77 -14.45 -21.35
C LEU A 15 -10.56 -14.80 -19.87
N LEU A 16 -9.69 -15.76 -19.55
CA LEU A 16 -9.36 -16.13 -18.17
C LEU A 16 -8.33 -15.19 -17.51
N LEU A 17 -7.67 -14.32 -18.28
CA LEU A 17 -6.67 -13.37 -17.78
C LEU A 17 -7.28 -12.04 -17.31
N SER A 18 -8.58 -11.80 -17.52
CA SER A 18 -9.19 -10.47 -17.40
C SER A 18 -9.97 -10.20 -16.10
N SER A 19 -9.94 -11.09 -15.11
CA SER A 19 -10.86 -10.98 -13.96
C SER A 19 -10.21 -11.20 -12.59
N PHE A 20 -9.01 -10.66 -12.41
CA PHE A 20 -8.47 -10.43 -11.07
C PHE A 20 -8.23 -8.93 -10.86
N THR A 21 -9.32 -8.17 -10.73
CA THR A 21 -9.27 -6.89 -10.00
C THR A 21 -9.00 -7.24 -8.54
N THR A 22 -7.73 -7.45 -8.21
CA THR A 22 -7.33 -7.86 -6.87
C THR A 22 -7.62 -6.71 -5.91
N ALA A 23 -7.95 -7.01 -4.65
CA ALA A 23 -8.22 -5.98 -3.64
C ALA A 23 -7.01 -5.04 -3.42
N GLN A 24 -5.82 -5.39 -3.92
CA GLN A 24 -4.65 -4.52 -3.99
C GLN A 24 -4.86 -3.33 -4.93
N GLU A 25 -5.50 -3.50 -6.09
CA GLU A 25 -5.85 -2.38 -6.98
C GLU A 25 -6.73 -1.34 -6.27
N LYS A 26 -7.62 -1.78 -5.37
CA LYS A 26 -8.47 -0.85 -4.60
C LYS A 26 -7.67 0.01 -3.62
N LEU A 27 -6.48 -0.41 -3.21
CA LEU A 27 -5.64 0.38 -2.30
C LEU A 27 -4.62 1.24 -3.02
N VAL A 28 -4.24 0.88 -4.25
CA VAL A 28 -3.37 1.69 -5.08
C VAL A 28 -4.00 3.06 -5.28
N GLY A 29 -3.18 4.11 -5.16
CA GLY A 29 -3.60 5.49 -5.35
C GLY A 29 -2.89 6.45 -4.41
N LYS A 30 -3.29 7.72 -4.53
CA LYS A 30 -2.89 8.79 -3.61
C LYS A 30 -4.05 9.09 -2.67
N TRP A 31 -3.75 9.10 -1.40
CA TRP A 31 -4.68 9.19 -0.29
C TRP A 31 -4.31 10.40 0.55
N LYS A 32 -5.26 11.31 0.80
CA LYS A 32 -5.07 12.51 1.61
C LYS A 32 -5.65 12.27 3.00
N GLY A 33 -4.80 12.33 4.01
CA GLY A 33 -5.19 12.28 5.41
C GLY A 33 -5.11 13.66 6.05
N GLN A 34 -6.00 13.94 6.99
CA GLN A 34 -5.95 15.15 7.80
C GLN A 34 -6.12 14.77 9.27
N ASP A 35 -5.14 15.10 10.10
CA ASP A 35 -5.24 14.95 11.56
C ASP A 35 -4.85 16.27 12.23
N LYS A 36 -5.71 16.78 13.13
CA LYS A 36 -5.51 18.00 13.92
C LYS A 36 -5.05 19.26 13.15
N GLY A 37 -5.27 19.32 11.84
CA GLY A 37 -4.88 20.44 10.97
C GLY A 37 -3.68 20.13 10.07
N ASP A 38 -2.92 19.08 10.37
CA ASP A 38 -1.80 18.63 9.56
C ASP A 38 -2.32 17.76 8.40
N ILE A 39 -1.88 18.09 7.18
CA ILE A 39 -2.25 17.36 5.97
C ILE A 39 -1.09 16.46 5.57
N GLY A 40 -1.37 15.17 5.52
CA GLY A 40 -0.46 14.15 5.01
C GLY A 40 -1.02 13.45 3.79
N TYR A 41 -0.15 12.84 2.99
CA TYR A 41 -0.52 11.97 1.89
C TYR A 41 0.14 10.61 2.05
N LEU A 42 -0.62 9.56 1.79
CA LEU A 42 -0.14 8.21 1.58
C LEU A 42 -0.28 7.88 0.09
N ILE A 43 0.81 7.46 -0.54
CA ILE A 43 0.81 7.03 -1.94
C ILE A 43 1.21 5.56 -1.97
N LEU A 44 0.32 4.72 -2.51
CA LEU A 44 0.55 3.30 -2.71
C LEU A 44 0.58 3.02 -4.21
N THR A 45 1.67 2.45 -4.71
CA THR A 45 1.83 2.15 -6.13
C THR A 45 1.54 0.68 -6.44
N GLU A 46 1.18 0.40 -7.70
CA GLU A 46 0.91 -0.96 -8.18
C GLU A 46 2.12 -1.90 -8.05
N ASP A 47 3.33 -1.36 -8.19
CA ASP A 47 4.59 -2.10 -8.04
C ASP A 47 5.04 -2.25 -6.58
N GLY A 48 4.17 -1.97 -5.61
CA GLY A 48 4.35 -2.31 -4.20
C GLY A 48 5.14 -1.30 -3.37
N TYR A 49 5.31 -0.06 -3.85
CA TYR A 49 5.99 1.00 -3.10
C TYR A 49 5.00 1.87 -2.33
N ALA A 50 5.43 2.33 -1.17
CA ALA A 50 4.68 3.26 -0.34
C ALA A 50 5.48 4.54 -0.11
N THR A 51 4.80 5.68 -0.14
CA THR A 51 5.38 6.99 0.16
C THR A 51 4.46 7.74 1.11
N PHE A 52 5.03 8.28 2.18
CA PHE A 52 4.38 9.28 3.01
C PHE A 52 4.87 10.67 2.60
N GLN A 53 3.96 11.61 2.46
CA GLN A 53 4.27 13.02 2.21
C GLN A 53 3.57 13.87 3.26
N LEU A 54 4.32 14.63 4.04
CA LEU A 54 3.83 15.58 5.03
C LEU A 54 4.40 16.95 4.65
N GLU A 55 3.52 17.88 4.28
CA GLU A 55 3.93 19.18 3.72
C GLU A 55 4.96 19.01 2.57
N ASP A 56 6.16 19.58 2.73
CA ASP A 56 7.27 19.50 1.77
C ASP A 56 8.22 18.30 2.03
N GLN A 57 7.95 17.48 3.05
CA GLN A 57 8.75 16.31 3.38
C GLN A 57 8.16 15.06 2.74
N VAL A 58 9.00 14.35 1.99
CA VAL A 58 8.66 13.07 1.34
C VAL A 58 9.53 11.97 1.93
N PHE A 59 8.89 10.89 2.39
CA PHE A 59 9.54 9.73 2.96
C PHE A 59 9.05 8.47 2.27
N GLY A 60 9.95 7.69 1.68
CA GLY A 60 9.62 6.43 1.01
C GLY A 60 9.76 6.43 -0.50
N GLY A 61 8.95 5.59 -1.13
CA GLY A 61 8.99 5.32 -2.55
C GLY A 61 10.17 4.43 -2.94
N LYS A 62 10.56 4.52 -4.21
CA LYS A 62 11.62 3.68 -4.79
C LYS A 62 13.02 4.02 -4.29
N SER A 63 13.23 5.26 -3.87
CA SER A 63 14.51 5.75 -3.36
C SER A 63 14.29 6.99 -2.51
N PHE A 64 14.85 6.98 -1.30
CA PHE A 64 14.94 8.12 -0.40
C PHE A 64 16.18 7.98 0.49
N GLU A 65 16.71 9.11 0.95
CA GLU A 65 17.84 9.14 1.88
C GLU A 65 17.37 9.10 3.33
N MET A 66 17.90 8.17 4.11
CA MET A 66 17.62 8.09 5.54
C MET A 66 18.93 7.83 6.30
N ARG A 67 19.34 8.80 7.12
CA ARG A 67 20.59 8.71 7.91
C ARG A 67 21.84 8.43 7.05
N GLY A 68 21.88 8.99 5.83
CA GLY A 68 22.99 8.82 4.87
C GLY A 68 22.99 7.46 4.17
N VAL A 69 21.86 6.75 4.16
CA VAL A 69 21.67 5.49 3.47
C VAL A 69 20.53 5.61 2.48
N THR A 70 20.81 5.33 1.21
CA THR A 70 19.81 5.19 0.17
C THR A 70 18.91 3.98 0.47
N SER A 71 17.62 4.24 0.57
CA SER A 71 16.62 3.26 1.01
C SER A 71 15.40 3.30 0.11
N LYS A 72 14.63 2.21 0.09
CA LYS A 72 13.31 2.13 -0.56
C LYS A 72 12.26 1.72 0.45
N MET A 73 11.01 2.13 0.25
CA MET A 73 9.89 1.72 1.09
C MET A 73 8.83 0.97 0.27
N THR A 74 8.58 -0.26 0.67
CA THR A 74 7.53 -1.12 0.11
C THR A 74 6.42 -1.33 1.13
N TYR A 75 5.28 -1.86 0.68
CA TYR A 75 4.20 -2.27 1.57
C TYR A 75 3.75 -3.71 1.31
N GLU A 76 3.33 -4.38 2.38
CA GLU A 76 2.73 -5.71 2.36
C GLU A 76 1.39 -5.66 3.08
N ILE A 77 0.42 -6.46 2.60
CA ILE A 77 -0.93 -6.48 3.18
C ILE A 77 -1.33 -7.92 3.44
N ASP A 78 -1.66 -8.21 4.69
CA ASP A 78 -2.26 -9.47 5.10
C ASP A 78 -3.77 -9.29 5.31
N ARG A 79 -4.54 -10.00 4.49
CA ARG A 79 -6.01 -10.00 4.48
C ARG A 79 -6.61 -11.29 5.04
N SER A 80 -5.79 -12.15 5.63
CA SER A 80 -6.25 -13.40 6.27
C SER A 80 -7.01 -13.15 7.57
N GLN A 81 -6.90 -11.94 8.12
CA GLN A 81 -7.52 -11.49 9.36
C GLN A 81 -8.20 -10.13 9.20
N TYR A 82 -9.09 -9.82 10.15
CA TYR A 82 -9.74 -8.51 10.25
C TYR A 82 -9.45 -7.89 11.62
N PRO A 83 -9.06 -6.59 11.70
CA PRO A 83 -8.72 -5.70 10.57
C PRO A 83 -7.53 -6.20 9.73
N ASN A 84 -7.48 -5.81 8.44
CA ASN A 84 -6.39 -6.22 7.55
C ASN A 84 -5.08 -5.60 8.06
N ALA A 85 -4.02 -6.39 8.10
CA ALA A 85 -2.69 -5.94 8.46
C ALA A 85 -2.02 -5.25 7.27
N ILE A 86 -1.33 -4.13 7.52
CA ILE A 86 -0.42 -3.50 6.55
C ILE A 86 0.95 -3.29 7.20
N ASP A 87 2.00 -3.57 6.45
CA ASP A 87 3.39 -3.35 6.86
C ASP A 87 4.05 -2.40 5.88
N PHE A 88 4.77 -1.39 6.39
CA PHE A 88 5.63 -0.53 5.59
C PHE A 88 7.09 -0.87 5.88
N ILE A 89 7.82 -1.26 4.85
CA ILE A 89 9.11 -1.95 4.98
C ILE A 89 10.18 -1.09 4.35
N ILE A 90 11.15 -0.67 5.15
CA ILE A 90 12.27 0.13 4.69
C ILE A 90 13.45 -0.80 4.43
N THR A 91 13.97 -0.77 3.21
CA THR A 91 15.07 -1.63 2.76
C THR A 91 16.21 -0.79 2.23
N ASN A 92 17.44 -1.10 2.64
CA ASN A 92 18.65 -0.54 2.05
C ASN A 92 18.77 -1.00 0.58
N THR A 93 18.94 -0.07 -0.35
CA THR A 93 18.95 -0.40 -1.79
C THR A 93 20.20 -1.14 -2.24
N ASP A 94 21.34 -0.94 -1.56
CA ASP A 94 22.64 -1.47 -1.96
C ASP A 94 22.79 -2.94 -1.61
N ASN A 95 22.31 -3.33 -0.42
CA ASN A 95 22.46 -4.69 0.10
C ASN A 95 21.14 -5.44 0.33
N ASN A 96 20.00 -4.81 0.01
CA ASN A 96 18.65 -5.36 0.21
C ASN A 96 18.32 -5.77 1.65
N LYS A 97 19.01 -5.23 2.65
CA LYS A 97 18.73 -5.49 4.07
C LYS A 97 17.56 -4.64 4.54
N GLU A 98 16.59 -5.27 5.22
CA GLU A 98 15.54 -4.56 5.96
C GLU A 98 16.17 -3.71 7.07
N LEU A 99 15.92 -2.41 7.04
CA LEU A 99 16.38 -1.43 8.01
C LEU A 99 15.34 -1.16 9.09
N GLY A 100 14.06 -1.36 8.76
CA GLY A 100 12.96 -1.17 9.68
C GLY A 100 11.62 -1.50 9.03
N ARG A 101 10.63 -1.71 9.88
CA ARG A 101 9.26 -2.02 9.49
C ARG A 101 8.30 -1.29 10.44
N MET A 102 7.28 -0.68 9.86
CA MET A 102 6.18 -0.03 10.59
C MET A 102 4.94 -0.91 10.42
N TYR A 103 4.26 -1.19 11.53
CA TYR A 103 3.11 -2.10 11.56
C TYR A 103 1.82 -1.30 11.73
N GLY A 104 0.88 -1.51 10.83
CA GLY A 104 -0.43 -0.89 10.87
C GLY A 104 -1.55 -1.87 10.61
N ILE A 105 -2.76 -1.35 10.71
CA ILE A 105 -3.98 -2.01 10.25
C ILE A 105 -4.74 -1.06 9.34
N ILE A 106 -5.47 -1.61 8.37
CA ILE A 106 -6.26 -0.85 7.42
C ILE A 106 -7.63 -1.46 7.19
N GLN A 107 -8.58 -0.60 6.85
CA GLN A 107 -9.85 -1.00 6.26
C GLN A 107 -10.34 0.03 5.25
N MET A 108 -10.97 -0.45 4.18
CA MET A 108 -11.70 0.41 3.26
C MET A 108 -13.07 0.71 3.89
N LEU A 109 -13.38 1.98 4.09
CA LEU A 109 -14.71 2.42 4.50
C LEU A 109 -15.62 2.59 3.28
N SER A 110 -15.04 3.05 2.18
CA SER A 110 -15.68 3.14 0.86
C SER A 110 -14.64 2.98 -0.25
N GLU A 111 -14.97 3.21 -1.52
CA GLU A 111 -13.98 3.18 -2.62
C GLU A 111 -12.97 4.33 -2.53
N ASP A 112 -13.39 5.44 -1.90
CA ASP A 112 -12.63 6.68 -1.79
C ASP A 112 -12.20 7.00 -0.34
N GLU A 113 -12.51 6.13 0.62
CA GLU A 113 -12.12 6.31 2.03
C GLU A 113 -11.37 5.09 2.57
N LEU A 114 -10.13 5.33 3.01
CA LEU A 114 -9.24 4.36 3.62
C LEU A 114 -8.98 4.75 5.06
N GLN A 115 -9.33 3.90 6.01
CA GLN A 115 -8.98 4.09 7.41
C GLN A 115 -7.72 3.29 7.73
N MET A 116 -6.77 3.93 8.40
CA MET A 116 -5.53 3.31 8.86
C MET A 116 -5.30 3.65 10.32
N ALA A 117 -4.83 2.67 11.11
CA ALA A 117 -4.24 2.92 12.42
C ALA A 117 -2.81 2.38 12.42
N MET A 118 -1.88 3.15 12.99
CA MET A 118 -0.48 2.79 13.07
C MET A 118 0.16 3.44 14.28
N ASN A 119 1.09 2.71 14.92
CA ASN A 119 1.88 3.26 16.00
C ASN A 119 3.27 3.65 15.48
N PHE A 120 3.62 4.94 15.55
CA PHE A 120 4.94 5.44 15.18
C PHE A 120 5.95 5.41 16.35
N GLU A 121 5.47 5.28 17.59
CA GLU A 121 6.29 5.30 18.80
C GLU A 121 6.73 3.90 19.23
N THR A 122 5.84 2.91 19.06
CA THR A 122 6.08 1.51 19.41
C THR A 122 6.08 0.62 18.18
N LYS A 123 6.67 -0.57 18.31
CA LYS A 123 6.66 -1.59 17.25
C LYS A 123 5.42 -2.50 17.32
N GLU A 124 4.41 -2.13 18.09
CA GLU A 124 3.21 -2.94 18.27
C GLU A 124 2.19 -2.61 17.17
N ARG A 125 1.65 -3.65 16.53
CA ARG A 125 0.53 -3.49 15.60
C ARG A 125 -0.72 -3.12 16.41
N PRO A 126 -1.47 -2.06 16.03
CA PRO A 126 -2.74 -1.77 16.65
C PRO A 126 -3.71 -2.96 16.53
N ALA A 127 -4.44 -3.26 17.61
CA ALA A 127 -5.45 -4.33 17.60
C ALA A 127 -6.77 -3.88 16.95
N ASP A 128 -7.05 -2.58 16.99
CA ASP A 128 -8.25 -1.94 16.46
C ASP A 128 -7.98 -0.46 16.11
N PHE A 129 -9.00 0.24 15.63
CA PHE A 129 -8.94 1.65 15.22
C PHE A 129 -9.32 2.63 16.34
N SER A 130 -9.27 2.23 17.62
CA SER A 130 -9.68 3.09 18.74
C SER A 130 -8.71 4.23 19.04
N LYS A 131 -7.46 4.13 18.59
CA LYS A 131 -6.38 5.09 18.82
C LYS A 131 -5.53 5.28 17.56
N ASP A 132 -4.89 6.44 17.47
CA ASP A 132 -3.87 6.77 16.46
C ASP A 132 -4.29 6.40 15.03
N GLN A 133 -5.57 6.65 14.75
CA GLN A 133 -6.20 6.36 13.47
C GLN A 133 -6.35 7.62 12.62
N ILE A 134 -6.25 7.44 11.32
CA ILE A 134 -6.46 8.48 10.31
C ILE A 134 -7.39 7.90 9.24
N VAL A 135 -8.40 8.68 8.86
CA VAL A 135 -9.19 8.42 7.66
C VAL A 135 -8.60 9.24 6.52
N PHE A 136 -8.26 8.55 5.44
CA PHE A 136 -7.74 9.13 4.22
C PHE A 136 -8.82 9.16 3.14
N GLU A 137 -8.86 10.25 2.40
CA GLU A 137 -9.70 10.42 1.21
C GLU A 137 -8.87 10.21 -0.05
N ARG A 138 -9.40 9.47 -1.03
CA ARG A 138 -8.74 9.28 -2.31
C ARG A 138 -8.66 10.59 -3.08
N MET A 139 -7.49 10.90 -3.61
CA MET A 139 -7.31 11.98 -4.56
C MET A 139 -7.71 11.53 -5.97
N LYS A 140 -8.53 12.35 -6.62
CA LYS A 140 -8.95 12.18 -8.02
C LYS A 140 -7.96 12.78 -9.00
#